data_AF-A0A8H4YXK9-F1
#
_entry.id   AF-A0A8H4YXK9-F1
#
_cell.length_a   1.000
_cell.length_b   1.000
_cell.length_c   1.000
_cell.angle_alpha   90.00
_cell.angle_beta   90.00
_cell.angle_gamma   90.00
#
_symmetry.space_group_name_H-M   'P 1'
#
loop_
_entity.id
_entity.type
_entity.pdbx_description
1 polymer ?
#
loop_
_entity_poly.entity_id
_entity_poly.type
_entity_poly.pdbx_seq_one_letter_code
_entity_poly.pdbx_strand_id
1 'polypeptide(L)'
;MLLSTPQQVDAAEDLKSILGGRIAGIFSDATMHTPVSVTDRALAEVRKYEADSCRLEAAALSGSGKNPISDLIAVEDIRALASSLPDIVKGEEDGPARELALYGAWLCGVCLGSQSMSLHHNLCHVLGGTFDLPHAQTHTAVLPHAVAYNAPVTKDTMKKLANVLPDSQGDAIQGLNKLLSQLKVKRALKEFGMKEEDIERATEITLLRPYQNPRKLDRSLIHELIRRAWAGEPARADL
;
A
#
# COMPACT_ATOMS: atom_id res chain seq x y z
N MET A 1 16.20 -19.50 -20.71
CA MET A 1 15.87 -20.37 -19.56
C MET A 1 14.41 -20.74 -19.72
N LEU A 2 14.07 -22.02 -19.76
CA LEU A 2 12.67 -22.46 -19.86
C LEU A 2 12.12 -22.64 -18.44
N LEU A 3 10.91 -22.11 -18.20
CA LEU A 3 10.23 -22.19 -16.92
C LEU A 3 9.01 -23.10 -17.10
N SER A 4 8.89 -24.11 -16.25
CA SER A 4 7.72 -24.97 -16.22
C SER A 4 7.30 -25.23 -14.78
N THR A 5 6.02 -25.55 -14.62
CA THR A 5 5.51 -26.13 -13.37
C THR A 5 6.00 -27.57 -13.26
N PRO A 6 6.04 -28.14 -12.03
CA PRO A 6 6.48 -29.52 -11.85
C PRO A 6 5.67 -30.55 -12.66
N GLN A 7 4.43 -30.20 -13.04
CA GLN A 7 3.53 -31.04 -13.84
C GLN A 7 3.74 -30.92 -15.35
N GLN A 8 4.56 -29.96 -15.81
CA GLN A 8 4.76 -29.63 -17.23
C GLN A 8 6.23 -29.74 -17.65
N VAL A 9 7.02 -30.56 -16.95
CA VAL A 9 8.45 -30.77 -17.22
C VAL A 9 8.66 -31.41 -18.59
N ASP A 10 7.84 -32.39 -18.95
CA ASP A 10 7.96 -33.09 -20.24
C ASP A 10 7.78 -32.12 -21.43
N ALA A 11 6.83 -31.18 -21.31
CA ALA A 11 6.62 -30.14 -22.32
C ALA A 11 7.81 -29.16 -22.45
N ALA A 12 8.55 -28.90 -21.36
CA ALA A 12 9.74 -28.07 -21.39
C ALA A 12 10.95 -28.79 -22.02
N GLU A 13 11.06 -30.11 -21.80
CA GLU A 13 12.08 -30.96 -22.44
C GLU A 13 11.82 -31.16 -23.94
N ASP A 14 10.55 -31.30 -24.35
CA ASP A 14 10.18 -31.33 -25.77
C ASP A 14 10.54 -30.01 -26.48
N LEU A 15 10.30 -28.87 -25.82
CA LEU A 15 10.65 -27.55 -26.35
C LEU A 15 12.16 -27.36 -26.48
N LYS A 16 12.95 -27.89 -25.54
CA LYS A 16 14.43 -27.89 -25.61
C LYS A 16 14.94 -28.68 -26.80
N SER A 17 14.30 -29.81 -27.12
CA SER A 17 14.62 -30.62 -28.30
C SER A 17 14.35 -29.85 -29.60
N ILE A 18 13.20 -29.16 -29.69
CA ILE A 18 12.84 -28.28 -30.82
C ILE A 18 13.80 -27.10 -30.97
N LEU A 19 14.25 -26.51 -29.86
CA LEU A 19 15.17 -25.36 -29.84
C LEU A 19 16.65 -25.75 -30.07
N GLY A 20 16.93 -27.01 -30.39
CA GLY A 20 18.26 -27.50 -30.72
C GLY A 20 19.27 -27.33 -29.58
N GLY A 21 18.82 -27.42 -28.32
CA GLY A 21 19.68 -27.32 -27.14
C GLY A 21 20.23 -25.92 -26.84
N ARG A 22 19.82 -24.87 -27.55
CA ARG A 22 20.28 -23.48 -27.32
C ARG A 22 19.51 -22.80 -26.18
N ILE A 23 19.48 -23.42 -25.00
CA ILE A 23 18.85 -22.86 -23.82
C ILE A 23 19.86 -22.77 -22.66
N ALA A 24 19.78 -21.69 -21.88
CA ALA A 24 20.65 -21.48 -20.72
C ALA A 24 20.34 -22.42 -19.52
N GLY A 25 19.22 -23.14 -19.54
CA GLY A 25 18.77 -24.04 -18.46
C GLY A 25 17.25 -24.18 -18.41
N ILE A 26 16.78 -25.19 -17.68
CA ILE A 26 15.36 -25.42 -17.35
C ILE A 26 15.20 -25.29 -15.84
N PHE A 27 14.19 -24.55 -15.41
CA PHE A 27 13.78 -24.48 -14.00
C PHE A 27 12.30 -24.91 -13.91
N SER A 28 12.09 -26.08 -13.32
CA SER A 28 10.84 -26.84 -13.32
C SER A 28 10.01 -26.69 -12.04
N ASP A 29 10.47 -25.88 -11.09
CA ASP A 29 9.74 -25.56 -9.86
C ASP A 29 9.01 -24.22 -9.94
N ALA A 30 8.69 -23.76 -11.16
CA ALA A 30 7.92 -22.54 -11.33
C ALA A 30 6.52 -22.77 -10.75
N THR A 31 6.19 -22.07 -9.68
CA THR A 31 4.86 -22.12 -9.09
C THR A 31 3.95 -21.20 -9.90
N MET A 32 2.82 -21.70 -10.42
CA MET A 32 1.85 -20.82 -11.06
C MET A 32 1.36 -19.80 -10.04
N HIS A 33 1.33 -18.53 -10.45
CA HIS A 33 0.62 -17.47 -9.77
C HIS A 33 -0.77 -17.97 -9.39
N THR A 34 -1.21 -17.54 -8.21
CA THR A 34 -2.35 -18.04 -7.44
C THR A 34 -3.48 -18.58 -8.34
N PRO A 35 -3.83 -19.87 -8.27
CA PRO A 35 -4.93 -20.44 -9.05
C PRO A 35 -6.19 -19.58 -8.88
N VAL A 36 -6.97 -19.38 -9.95
CA VAL A 36 -8.20 -18.57 -9.90
C VAL A 36 -9.12 -19.01 -8.75
N SER A 37 -9.17 -20.31 -8.45
CA SER A 37 -9.91 -20.85 -7.30
C SER A 37 -9.38 -20.42 -5.93
N VAL A 38 -8.08 -20.16 -5.80
CA VAL A 38 -7.46 -19.59 -4.59
C VAL A 38 -7.72 -18.09 -4.54
N THR A 39 -7.67 -17.39 -5.67
CA THR A 39 -8.07 -15.97 -5.77
C THR A 39 -9.54 -15.78 -5.44
N ASP A 40 -10.44 -16.64 -5.93
CA ASP A 40 -11.88 -16.59 -5.63
C ASP A 40 -12.16 -16.89 -4.16
N ARG A 41 -11.44 -17.85 -3.56
CA ARG A 41 -11.52 -18.14 -2.12
C ARG A 41 -10.94 -16.99 -1.29
N ALA A 42 -9.85 -16.38 -1.73
CA ALA A 42 -9.27 -15.21 -1.08
C ALA A 42 -10.22 -14.00 -1.20
N LEU A 43 -10.84 -13.77 -2.36
CA LEU A 43 -11.85 -12.72 -2.57
C LEU A 43 -13.13 -12.99 -1.77
N ALA A 44 -13.50 -14.25 -1.56
CA ALA A 44 -14.63 -14.64 -0.71
C ALA A 44 -14.33 -14.39 0.78
N GLU A 45 -13.12 -14.70 1.25
CA GLU A 45 -12.68 -14.35 2.61
C GLU A 45 -12.47 -12.84 2.78
N VAL A 46 -11.97 -12.13 1.76
CA VAL A 46 -11.85 -10.67 1.72
C VAL A 46 -13.22 -9.98 1.88
N ARG A 47 -14.26 -10.50 1.21
CA ARG A 47 -15.66 -10.02 1.40
C ARG A 47 -16.22 -10.33 2.79
N LYS A 48 -15.70 -11.38 3.44
CA LYS A 48 -16.13 -11.84 4.77
C LYS A 48 -15.52 -11.02 5.91
N TYR A 49 -14.33 -10.46 5.70
CA TYR A 49 -13.59 -9.64 6.67
C TYR A 49 -13.54 -8.16 6.33
N GLU A 50 -14.29 -7.68 5.31
CA GLU A 50 -14.15 -6.31 4.78
C GLU A 50 -12.68 -5.94 4.52
N ALA A 51 -11.89 -6.87 3.96
CA ALA A 51 -10.46 -6.69 3.79
C ALA A 51 -10.18 -5.78 2.57
N ASP A 52 -10.17 -4.47 2.80
CA ASP A 52 -10.05 -3.49 1.72
C ASP A 52 -8.70 -3.56 0.99
N SER A 53 -8.81 -3.83 -0.31
CA SER A 53 -7.79 -3.60 -1.31
C SER A 53 -7.64 -2.10 -1.57
N CYS A 54 -6.58 -1.49 -1.06
CA CYS A 54 -5.78 -0.43 -1.70
C CYS A 54 -4.78 0.14 -0.68
N ARG A 55 -3.48 -0.09 -0.86
CA ARG A 55 -2.43 0.49 0.01
C ARG A 55 -1.38 1.21 -0.81
N LEU A 56 -1.40 2.54 -0.78
CA LEU A 56 -0.49 3.44 -1.51
C LEU A 56 0.92 3.54 -0.87
N GLU A 57 1.41 2.47 -0.25
CA GLU A 57 2.50 2.58 0.73
C GLU A 57 3.92 2.43 0.18
N ALA A 58 4.07 1.75 -0.95
CA ALA A 58 5.36 1.22 -1.36
C ALA A 58 6.39 2.30 -1.76
N ALA A 59 5.94 3.46 -2.24
CA ALA A 59 6.86 4.52 -2.68
C ALA A 59 7.14 5.52 -1.55
N ALA A 60 6.17 5.75 -0.66
CA ALA A 60 6.14 6.92 0.22
C ALA A 60 7.01 6.79 1.49
N LEU A 61 7.42 5.58 1.87
CA LEU A 61 7.67 5.28 3.29
C LEU A 61 8.98 4.55 3.62
N SER A 62 9.87 4.31 2.66
CA SER A 62 10.91 3.29 2.85
C SER A 62 12.26 3.88 3.31
N GLY A 63 12.63 3.59 4.56
CA GLY A 63 13.90 3.96 5.21
C GLY A 63 15.06 2.98 4.98
N SER A 64 14.79 1.72 4.61
CA SER A 64 15.82 0.69 4.37
C SER A 64 15.34 -0.35 3.34
N GLY A 65 16.23 -0.76 2.42
CA GLY A 65 15.90 -1.75 1.37
C GLY A 65 15.49 -1.18 0.00
N LYS A 66 15.71 0.12 -0.24
CA LYS A 66 15.45 0.75 -1.54
C LYS A 66 16.21 0.02 -2.65
N ASN A 67 15.49 -0.49 -3.63
CA ASN A 67 16.07 -0.89 -4.89
C ASN A 67 15.22 -0.27 -6.03
N PRO A 68 15.82 0.02 -7.20
CA PRO A 68 15.11 0.69 -8.29
C PRO A 68 13.88 -0.08 -8.80
N ILE A 69 13.85 -1.41 -8.64
CA ILE A 69 12.73 -2.25 -9.07
C ILE A 69 11.53 -2.07 -8.15
N SER A 70 11.74 -2.10 -6.83
CA SER A 70 10.67 -1.86 -5.87
C SER A 70 10.14 -0.43 -5.97
N ASP A 71 11.00 0.57 -6.23
CA ASP A 71 10.55 1.95 -6.51
C ASP A 71 9.67 2.03 -7.77
N LEU A 72 10.01 1.28 -8.82
CA LEU A 72 9.24 1.24 -10.06
C LEU A 72 7.87 0.58 -9.85
N ILE A 73 7.85 -0.59 -9.19
CA ILE A 73 6.62 -1.33 -8.86
C ILE A 73 5.72 -0.45 -7.98
N ALA A 74 6.30 0.23 -7.00
CA ALA A 74 5.58 1.10 -6.08
C ALA A 74 4.90 2.29 -6.77
N VAL A 75 5.61 2.97 -7.68
CA VAL A 75 5.02 4.09 -8.42
C VAL A 75 3.89 3.61 -9.33
N GLU A 76 4.06 2.43 -9.94
CA GLU A 76 3.06 1.84 -10.81
C GLU A 76 1.81 1.37 -10.05
N ASP A 77 1.98 0.79 -8.85
CA ASP A 77 0.85 0.40 -8.00
C ASP A 77 0.01 1.61 -7.59
N ILE A 78 0.66 2.69 -7.19
CA ILE A 78 0.01 3.95 -6.79
C ILE A 78 -0.73 4.53 -7.97
N ARG A 79 -0.10 4.57 -9.15
CA ARG A 79 -0.73 5.05 -10.39
C ARG A 79 -1.98 4.25 -10.72
N ALA A 80 -1.88 2.92 -10.73
CA ALA A 80 -2.97 2.03 -11.08
C ALA A 80 -4.15 2.18 -10.11
N LEU A 81 -3.89 2.24 -8.80
CA LEU A 81 -4.91 2.40 -7.77
C LEU A 81 -5.54 3.80 -7.79
N ALA A 82 -4.72 4.85 -7.92
CA ALA A 82 -5.20 6.23 -7.93
C ALA A 82 -6.07 6.54 -9.16
N SER A 83 -5.81 5.90 -10.30
CA SER A 83 -6.65 6.05 -11.50
C SER A 83 -7.91 5.18 -11.47
N SER A 84 -7.83 3.95 -10.94
CA SER A 84 -8.95 2.99 -11.01
C SER A 84 -10.01 3.18 -9.94
N LEU A 85 -9.62 3.52 -8.71
CA LEU A 85 -10.56 3.59 -7.59
C LEU A 85 -11.66 4.64 -7.76
N PRO A 86 -11.39 5.87 -8.27
CA PRO A 86 -12.45 6.84 -8.51
C PRO A 86 -13.51 6.33 -9.50
N ASP A 87 -13.10 5.58 -10.52
CA ASP A 87 -14.01 5.06 -11.55
C ASP A 87 -14.85 3.89 -11.02
N ILE A 88 -14.25 3.02 -10.19
CA ILE A 88 -14.99 1.98 -9.45
C ILE A 88 -16.06 2.61 -8.55
N VAL A 89 -15.75 3.71 -7.86
CA VAL A 89 -16.71 4.41 -6.98
C VAL A 89 -17.86 5.06 -7.76
N LYS A 90 -17.62 5.49 -9.01
CA LYS A 90 -18.67 6.04 -9.90
C LYS A 90 -19.60 4.98 -10.49
N GLY A 91 -19.22 3.71 -10.44
CA GLY A 91 -20.00 2.61 -11.02
C GLY A 91 -19.90 2.51 -12.53
N GLU A 92 -18.78 2.95 -13.13
CA GLU A 92 -18.49 2.70 -14.54
C GLU A 92 -18.24 1.19 -14.78
N GLU A 93 -18.71 0.65 -15.92
CA GLU A 93 -18.84 -0.80 -16.16
C GLU A 93 -17.61 -1.63 -15.71
N ASP A 94 -17.90 -2.65 -14.90
CA ASP A 94 -17.04 -3.32 -13.91
C ASP A 94 -15.75 -4.01 -14.40
N GLY A 95 -15.40 -3.98 -15.69
CA GLY A 95 -14.26 -4.74 -16.20
C GLY A 95 -12.91 -4.02 -16.03
N PRO A 96 -12.60 -3.02 -16.87
CA PRO A 96 -11.24 -2.47 -16.96
C PRO A 96 -10.74 -1.79 -15.68
N ALA A 97 -11.61 -1.06 -14.97
CA ALA A 97 -11.23 -0.37 -13.74
C ALA A 97 -10.91 -1.36 -12.61
N ARG A 98 -11.68 -2.44 -12.47
CA ARG A 98 -11.42 -3.47 -11.45
C ARG A 98 -10.18 -4.29 -11.77
N GLU A 99 -9.94 -4.62 -13.03
CA GLU A 99 -8.71 -5.27 -13.48
C GLU A 99 -7.49 -4.42 -13.13
N LEU A 100 -7.56 -3.12 -13.41
CA LEU A 100 -6.48 -2.19 -13.08
C LEU A 100 -6.27 -2.04 -11.57
N ALA A 101 -7.36 -2.01 -10.78
CA ALA A 101 -7.27 -1.98 -9.32
C ALA A 101 -6.66 -3.27 -8.76
N LEU A 102 -7.02 -4.43 -9.30
CA LEU A 102 -6.45 -5.72 -8.90
C LEU A 102 -4.97 -5.82 -9.26
N TYR A 103 -4.59 -5.33 -10.45
CA TYR A 103 -3.19 -5.20 -10.86
C TYR A 103 -2.40 -4.33 -9.88
N GLY A 104 -2.91 -3.14 -9.54
CA GLY A 104 -2.28 -2.28 -8.54
C GLY A 104 -2.18 -2.93 -7.16
N ALA A 105 -3.23 -3.62 -6.71
CA ALA A 105 -3.22 -4.34 -5.44
C ALA A 105 -2.17 -5.48 -5.41
N TRP A 106 -2.01 -6.19 -6.52
CA TRP A 106 -0.99 -7.24 -6.65
C TRP A 106 0.42 -6.67 -6.56
N LEU A 107 0.72 -5.59 -7.30
CA LEU A 107 2.02 -4.91 -7.24
C LEU A 107 2.33 -4.40 -5.83
N CYS A 108 1.34 -3.82 -5.14
CA CYS A 108 1.47 -3.41 -3.75
C CYS A 108 1.85 -4.59 -2.84
N GLY A 109 1.23 -5.76 -3.03
CA GLY A 109 1.57 -6.99 -2.29
C GLY A 109 3.01 -7.45 -2.53
N VAL A 110 3.51 -7.34 -3.76
CA VAL A 110 4.92 -7.64 -4.10
C VAL A 110 5.88 -6.66 -3.40
N CYS A 111 5.54 -5.37 -3.37
CA CYS A 111 6.32 -4.37 -2.65
C CYS A 111 6.35 -4.64 -1.14
N LEU A 112 5.22 -4.98 -0.53
CA LEU A 112 5.13 -5.26 0.90
C LEU A 112 6.01 -6.45 1.31
N GLY A 113 6.02 -7.52 0.50
CA GLY A 113 6.87 -8.69 0.77
C GLY A 113 8.36 -8.43 0.67
N SER A 114 8.78 -7.30 0.08
CA SER A 114 10.19 -6.97 -0.19
C SER A 114 10.74 -5.79 0.61
N GLN A 115 9.93 -5.12 1.44
CA GLN A 115 10.34 -3.91 2.15
C GLN A 115 10.02 -3.94 3.65
N SER A 116 10.83 -3.23 4.43
CA SER A 116 10.59 -3.01 5.86
C SER A 116 9.49 -1.97 6.07
N MET A 117 8.53 -2.30 6.94
CA MET A 117 7.46 -1.42 7.40
C MET A 117 7.99 -0.21 8.18
N SER A 118 7.35 0.96 8.05
CA SER A 118 7.75 2.21 8.73
C SER A 118 6.60 2.83 9.55
N LEU A 119 6.64 4.15 9.81
CA LEU A 119 5.71 4.86 10.71
C LEU A 119 4.24 4.49 10.47
N HIS A 120 3.80 4.46 9.21
CA HIS A 120 2.40 4.17 8.89
C HIS A 120 1.95 2.81 9.41
N HIS A 121 2.64 1.73 9.03
CA HIS A 121 2.30 0.37 9.41
C HIS A 121 2.40 0.18 10.91
N ASN A 122 3.47 0.66 11.53
CA ASN A 122 3.65 0.56 12.98
C ASN A 122 2.51 1.27 13.73
N LEU A 123 2.14 2.47 13.29
CA LEU A 123 1.04 3.20 13.88
C LEU A 123 -0.31 2.47 13.66
N CYS A 124 -0.58 1.94 12.47
CA CYS A 124 -1.80 1.18 12.21
C CYS A 124 -1.88 -0.11 13.03
N HIS A 125 -0.76 -0.80 13.25
CA HIS A 125 -0.70 -1.97 14.15
C HIS A 125 -0.97 -1.59 15.60
N VAL A 126 -0.42 -0.47 16.07
CA VAL A 126 -0.69 0.03 17.43
C VAL A 126 -2.17 0.39 17.56
N LEU A 127 -2.71 1.12 16.60
CA LEU A 127 -4.09 1.60 16.64
C LEU A 127 -5.10 0.45 16.56
N GLY A 128 -4.94 -0.45 15.59
CA GLY A 128 -5.79 -1.63 15.44
C GLY A 128 -5.65 -2.61 16.61
N GLY A 129 -4.43 -2.89 17.07
CA GLY A 129 -4.18 -3.86 18.14
C GLY A 129 -4.57 -3.36 19.54
N THR A 130 -4.48 -2.05 19.80
CA THR A 130 -4.73 -1.49 21.14
C THR A 130 -6.18 -1.01 21.32
N PHE A 131 -6.78 -0.45 20.25
CA PHE A 131 -8.08 0.21 20.32
C PHE A 131 -9.15 -0.49 19.48
N ASP A 132 -8.85 -1.68 18.95
CA ASP A 132 -9.79 -2.51 18.16
C ASP A 132 -10.39 -1.76 16.96
N LEU A 133 -9.60 -0.87 16.35
CA LEU A 133 -10.04 -0.10 15.20
C LEU A 133 -10.09 -0.97 13.94
N PRO A 134 -11.09 -0.77 13.07
CA PRO A 134 -11.23 -1.54 11.85
C PRO A 134 -10.04 -1.28 10.92
N HIS A 135 -9.45 -2.36 10.43
CA HIS A 135 -8.10 -2.38 9.89
C HIS A 135 -7.96 -1.44 8.68
N ALA A 136 -8.78 -1.64 7.66
CA ALA A 136 -8.70 -0.89 6.43
C ALA A 136 -8.90 0.61 6.62
N GLN A 137 -9.92 0.98 7.38
CA GLN A 137 -10.27 2.37 7.65
C GLN A 137 -9.19 3.06 8.47
N THR A 138 -8.53 2.33 9.39
CA THR A 138 -7.36 2.82 10.12
C THR A 138 -6.22 3.16 9.16
N HIS A 139 -5.91 2.27 8.22
CA HIS A 139 -4.91 2.54 7.18
C HIS A 139 -5.30 3.76 6.34
N THR A 140 -6.55 3.82 5.85
CA THR A 140 -7.05 4.95 5.05
C THR A 140 -6.94 6.29 5.79
N ALA A 141 -7.27 6.31 7.08
CA ALA A 141 -7.19 7.50 7.92
C ALA A 141 -5.74 7.94 8.18
N VAL A 142 -4.85 7.00 8.51
CA VAL A 142 -3.47 7.30 8.95
C VAL A 142 -2.53 7.59 7.79
N LEU A 143 -2.73 6.97 6.63
CA LEU A 143 -1.86 7.06 5.46
C LEU A 143 -1.47 8.50 5.08
N PRO A 144 -2.42 9.43 4.82
CA PRO A 144 -2.06 10.76 4.37
C PRO A 144 -1.21 11.53 5.39
N HIS A 145 -1.44 11.32 6.68
CA HIS A 145 -0.65 11.98 7.73
C HIS A 145 0.74 11.36 7.89
N ALA A 146 0.87 10.04 7.75
CA ALA A 146 2.19 9.37 7.79
C ALA A 146 3.07 9.74 6.58
N VAL A 147 2.46 9.91 5.40
CA VAL A 147 3.17 10.43 4.21
C VAL A 147 3.58 11.88 4.45
N ALA A 148 2.69 12.73 4.96
CA ALA A 148 2.98 14.12 5.27
C ALA A 148 4.11 14.28 6.30
N TYR A 149 4.16 13.41 7.31
CA TYR A 149 5.24 13.39 8.30
C TYR A 149 6.61 13.19 7.66
N ASN A 150 6.72 12.27 6.70
CA ASN A 150 8.00 11.94 6.05
C ASN A 150 8.36 12.88 4.89
N ALA A 151 7.38 13.61 4.34
CA ALA A 151 7.56 14.48 3.17
C ALA A 151 8.78 15.44 3.22
N PRO A 152 9.14 16.08 4.34
CA PRO A 152 10.29 16.99 4.39
C PRO A 152 11.63 16.34 4.07
N VAL A 153 11.78 15.03 4.35
CA VAL A 153 13.02 14.27 4.14
C VAL A 153 12.95 13.30 2.95
N THR A 154 11.78 13.18 2.31
CA THR A 154 11.54 12.28 1.16
C THR A 154 11.18 13.03 -0.13
N LYS A 155 11.80 14.19 -0.38
CA LYS A 155 11.45 15.10 -1.50
C LYS A 155 11.38 14.43 -2.87
N ASP A 156 12.32 13.54 -3.20
CA ASP A 156 12.33 12.87 -4.51
C ASP A 156 11.18 11.86 -4.66
N THR A 157 10.86 11.14 -3.58
CA THR A 157 9.67 10.30 -3.49
C THR A 157 8.40 11.14 -3.65
N MET A 158 8.30 12.28 -2.95
CA MET A 158 7.13 13.16 -3.04
C MET A 158 6.91 13.68 -4.46
N LYS A 159 7.99 13.97 -5.21
CA LYS A 159 7.90 14.32 -6.64
C LYS A 159 7.36 13.16 -7.49
N LYS A 160 7.87 11.94 -7.29
CA LYS A 160 7.37 10.74 -8.00
C LYS A 160 5.88 10.52 -7.72
N LEU A 161 5.47 10.65 -6.46
CA LEU A 161 4.07 10.52 -6.04
C LEU A 161 3.19 11.61 -6.67
N ALA A 162 3.67 12.85 -6.69
CA ALA A 162 2.91 13.95 -7.29
C ALA A 162 2.65 13.72 -8.79
N ASN A 163 3.57 13.07 -9.50
CA ASN A 163 3.41 12.77 -10.93
C ASN A 163 2.34 11.72 -11.22
N VAL A 164 2.02 10.84 -10.27
CA VAL A 164 1.05 9.74 -10.47
C VAL A 164 -0.29 9.98 -9.79
N LEU A 165 -0.34 10.83 -8.77
CA LEU A 165 -1.58 11.17 -8.11
C LEU A 165 -2.38 12.19 -8.95
N PRO A 166 -3.68 11.95 -9.18
CA PRO A 166 -4.53 12.87 -9.93
C PRO A 166 -4.67 14.20 -9.18
N ASP A 167 -4.77 15.30 -9.95
CA ASP A 167 -4.97 16.66 -9.43
C ASP A 167 -3.95 17.13 -8.37
N SER A 168 -2.74 16.54 -8.36
CA SER A 168 -1.70 16.85 -7.38
C SER A 168 -1.14 18.27 -7.50
N GLN A 169 -1.17 18.87 -8.70
CA GLN A 169 -0.54 20.18 -9.00
C GLN A 169 0.93 20.26 -8.56
N GLY A 170 1.64 19.12 -8.56
CA GLY A 170 3.03 19.02 -8.10
C GLY A 170 3.19 18.78 -6.60
N ASP A 171 2.10 18.72 -5.84
CA ASP A 171 2.08 18.35 -4.41
C ASP A 171 1.38 17.00 -4.22
N ALA A 172 2.15 15.99 -3.80
CA ALA A 172 1.65 14.66 -3.52
C ALA A 172 0.65 14.61 -2.35
N ILE A 173 0.79 15.48 -1.34
CA ILE A 173 -0.16 15.53 -0.22
C ILE A 173 -1.51 16.08 -0.69
N GLN A 174 -1.48 17.11 -1.55
CA GLN A 174 -2.69 17.62 -2.19
C GLN A 174 -3.37 16.54 -3.04
N GLY A 175 -2.61 15.85 -3.90
CA GLY A 175 -3.15 14.78 -4.75
C GLY A 175 -3.76 13.64 -3.92
N LEU A 176 -3.12 13.24 -2.83
CA LEU A 176 -3.63 12.20 -1.94
C LEU A 176 -4.90 12.64 -1.21
N ASN A 177 -4.94 13.87 -0.69
CA ASN A 177 -6.16 14.43 -0.07
C ASN A 177 -7.32 14.51 -1.07
N LYS A 178 -7.03 14.84 -2.33
CA LYS A 178 -8.02 14.93 -3.41
C LYS A 178 -8.56 13.55 -3.78
N LEU A 179 -7.68 12.56 -3.98
CA LEU A 179 -8.05 11.17 -4.22
C LEU A 179 -8.96 10.66 -3.10
N LEU A 180 -8.54 10.79 -1.83
CA LEU A 180 -9.35 10.37 -0.69
C LEU A 180 -10.72 11.06 -0.62
N SER A 181 -10.81 12.32 -1.05
CA SER A 181 -12.08 13.05 -1.11
C SER A 181 -12.99 12.54 -2.24
N GLN A 182 -12.43 12.12 -3.38
CA GLN A 182 -13.18 11.50 -4.48
C GLN A 182 -13.73 10.12 -4.10
N LEU A 183 -12.99 9.36 -3.27
CA LEU A 183 -13.42 8.04 -2.79
C LEU A 183 -14.53 8.11 -1.74
N LYS A 184 -14.85 9.30 -1.19
CA LYS A 184 -15.91 9.52 -0.20
C LYS A 184 -15.79 8.62 1.04
N VAL A 185 -14.57 8.21 1.39
CA VAL A 185 -14.26 7.38 2.55
C VAL A 185 -14.32 8.20 3.84
N LYS A 186 -14.80 7.58 4.92
CA LYS A 186 -14.68 8.13 6.28
C LYS A 186 -13.20 8.09 6.69
N ARG A 187 -12.73 9.17 7.33
CA ARG A 187 -11.29 9.38 7.60
C ARG A 187 -10.98 9.72 9.06
N ALA A 188 -11.99 9.95 9.88
CA ALA A 188 -11.78 10.36 11.26
C ALA A 188 -11.75 9.13 12.17
N LEU A 189 -10.66 8.88 12.90
CA LEU A 189 -10.58 7.72 13.81
C LEU A 189 -11.68 7.76 14.89
N LYS A 190 -12.16 8.95 15.26
CA LYS A 190 -13.30 9.12 16.17
C LYS A 190 -14.60 8.48 15.66
N GLU A 191 -14.79 8.42 14.33
CA GLU A 191 -15.97 7.78 13.72
C GLU A 191 -15.90 6.25 13.78
N PHE A 192 -14.71 5.71 14.07
CA PHE A 192 -14.47 4.28 14.21
C PHE A 192 -14.30 3.85 15.68
N GLY A 193 -14.61 4.73 16.63
CA GLY A 193 -14.66 4.40 18.06
C GLY A 193 -13.43 4.80 18.87
N MET A 194 -12.40 5.43 18.25
CA MET A 194 -11.25 5.94 19.00
C MET A 194 -11.63 7.17 19.84
N LYS A 195 -11.31 7.16 21.13
CA LYS A 195 -11.55 8.32 22.00
C LYS A 195 -10.39 9.32 21.92
N GLU A 196 -10.66 10.57 22.26
CA GLU A 196 -9.63 11.62 22.29
C GLU A 196 -8.58 11.35 23.38
N GLU A 197 -9.01 10.82 24.53
CA GLU A 197 -8.13 10.43 25.65
C GLU A 197 -7.10 9.33 25.27
N ASP A 198 -7.38 8.56 24.23
CA ASP A 198 -6.52 7.47 23.76
C ASP A 198 -5.34 7.94 22.90
N ILE A 199 -5.33 9.20 22.44
CA ILE A 199 -4.28 9.76 21.58
C ILE A 199 -2.91 9.73 22.27
N GLU A 200 -2.87 10.09 23.55
CA GLU A 200 -1.64 10.10 24.34
C GLU A 200 -1.09 8.67 24.48
N ARG A 201 -1.95 7.73 24.85
CA ARG A 201 -1.59 6.31 24.95
C ARG A 201 -1.10 5.73 23.61
N ALA A 202 -1.74 6.09 22.48
CA ALA A 202 -1.31 5.68 21.15
C ALA A 202 0.08 6.21 20.80
N THR A 203 0.38 7.46 21.17
CA THR A 203 1.67 8.11 20.98
C THR A 203 2.76 7.40 21.77
N GLU A 204 2.52 7.12 23.05
CA GLU A 204 3.46 6.40 23.91
C GLU A 204 3.78 5.02 23.34
N ILE A 205 2.76 4.22 23.01
CA ILE A 205 2.94 2.86 22.49
C ILE A 205 3.70 2.86 21.15
N THR A 206 3.40 3.81 20.27
CA THR A 206 4.09 3.97 18.98
C THR A 206 5.59 4.25 19.16
N LEU A 207 5.99 4.88 20.27
CA LEU A 207 7.36 5.24 20.57
C LEU A 207 8.09 4.25 21.48
N LEU A 208 7.39 3.26 22.05
CA LEU A 208 7.98 2.27 22.97
C LEU A 208 9.10 1.46 22.34
N ARG A 209 8.99 1.11 21.05
CA ARG A 209 10.00 0.34 20.32
C ARG A 209 10.59 1.19 19.20
N PRO A 210 11.91 1.43 19.20
CA PRO A 210 12.54 2.12 18.08
C PRO A 210 12.45 1.25 16.82
N TYR A 211 11.98 1.85 15.73
CA TYR A 211 11.97 1.25 14.40
C TYR A 211 12.57 2.24 13.38
N GLN A 212 12.96 1.70 12.23
CA GLN A 212 13.53 2.50 11.16
C GLN A 212 12.43 3.31 10.46
N ASN A 213 12.63 4.62 10.33
CA ASN A 213 11.75 5.52 9.59
C ASN A 213 12.60 6.62 8.93
N PRO A 214 12.29 7.08 7.70
CA PRO A 214 13.10 8.10 7.01
C PRO A 214 13.29 9.38 7.81
N ARG A 215 12.22 9.85 8.47
CA ARG A 215 12.29 10.96 9.43
C ARG A 215 12.44 10.41 10.85
N LYS A 216 13.35 10.97 11.63
CA LYS A 216 13.48 10.62 13.05
C LYS A 216 12.15 10.85 13.76
N LEU A 217 11.71 9.83 14.50
CA LEU A 217 10.47 9.86 15.27
C LEU A 217 10.57 10.92 16.38
N ASP A 218 9.57 11.80 16.43
CA ASP A 218 9.45 12.87 17.41
C ASP A 218 8.08 12.76 18.10
N ARG A 219 8.07 12.82 19.43
CA ARG A 219 6.86 12.63 20.23
C ARG A 219 5.79 13.68 19.93
N SER A 220 6.17 14.95 19.88
CA SER A 220 5.20 16.04 19.66
C SER A 220 4.55 15.94 18.29
N LEU A 221 5.34 15.59 17.27
CA LEU A 221 4.87 15.48 15.90
C LEU A 221 4.03 14.22 15.66
N ILE A 222 4.36 13.10 16.31
CA ILE A 222 3.54 11.87 16.24
C ILE A 222 2.21 12.07 16.96
N HIS A 223 2.22 12.73 18.12
CA HIS A 223 0.99 13.08 18.82
C HIS A 223 0.07 13.93 17.95
N GLU A 224 0.62 14.98 17.31
CA GLU A 224 -0.16 15.84 16.41
C GLU A 224 -0.64 15.09 15.15
N LEU A 225 0.17 14.17 14.61
CA LEU A 225 -0.25 13.29 13.52
C LEU A 225 -1.48 12.46 13.91
N ILE A 226 -1.46 11.83 15.10
CA ILE A 226 -2.56 11.00 15.58
C ILE A 226 -3.79 11.87 15.84
N ARG A 227 -3.61 13.06 16.43
CA ARG A 227 -4.70 14.02 16.66
C ARG A 227 -5.39 14.43 15.35
N ARG A 228 -4.62 14.74 14.30
CA ARG A 228 -5.17 15.09 12.98
C ARG A 228 -5.93 13.93 12.34
N ALA A 229 -5.38 12.71 12.42
CA ALA A 229 -6.05 11.50 11.95
C ALA A 229 -7.33 11.22 12.74
N TRP A 230 -7.32 11.45 14.05
CA TRP A 230 -8.49 11.32 14.92
C TRP A 230 -9.60 12.30 14.56
N ALA A 231 -9.24 13.56 14.31
CA ALA A 231 -10.18 14.60 13.92
C ALA A 231 -10.73 14.42 12.50
N GLY A 232 -10.01 13.70 11.62
CA GLY A 232 -10.32 13.57 10.20
C GLY A 232 -9.89 14.80 9.39
N GLU A 233 -8.86 15.52 9.84
CA GLU A 233 -8.36 16.72 9.17
C GLU A 233 -7.61 16.35 7.87
N PRO A 234 -7.56 17.24 6.86
CA PRO A 234 -6.68 17.04 5.71
C PRO A 234 -5.21 16.98 6.15
N ALA A 235 -4.44 16.08 5.57
CA ALA A 235 -3.01 16.02 5.85
C ALA A 235 -2.28 17.24 5.30
N ARG A 236 -1.26 17.71 6.03
CA ARG A 236 -0.42 18.88 5.70
C ARG A 236 1.02 18.57 6.08
N ALA A 237 1.97 18.96 5.23
CA ALA A 237 3.40 18.83 5.48
C ALA A 237 3.96 20.07 6.21
N ASP A 238 3.26 20.51 7.25
CA ASP A 238 3.60 21.66 8.12
C ASP A 238 4.15 21.22 9.48
N LEU A 239 4.34 19.91 9.67
CA LEU A 239 4.92 19.26 10.85
C LEU A 239 6.43 19.04 10.68
#